data_AF-A0A9D9ELY8-F1
#
_entry.id   AF-A0A9D9ELY8-F1
#
_cell.length_a   1.000
_cell.length_b   1.000
_cell.length_c   1.000
_cell.angle_alpha   90.00
_cell.angle_beta   90.00
_cell.angle_gamma   90.00
#
_symmetry.space_group_name_H-M   'P 1'
#
loop_
_entity.id
_entity.type
_entity.pdbx_description
1 polymer ?
#
loop_
_entity_poly.entity_id
_entity_poly.type
_entity_poly.pdbx_seq_one_letter_code
_entity_poly.pdbx_strand_id
1 'polypeptide(L)'
;MRNIYSVFLAVAIYVLMFLSSCKEQQDNYNSIFWGSTRQYPNFLFKIYEPVKMEQTLIFDFNEDAIERWNGVISFELIDINTKQKVDNIILYKNGEVCERNILNITKNDNEVVVGIEFLPDAPEGRYMLALQPKKLSGIDRIDAVELEQGIIIEKEDVMNPLAKWTIWVLILVSMVLLAWFVIVHKFINPKTYFSKVDFDYGLGAGRPIRMGYAYKLVCTNKNKKNSFWKKLFWGNVKYEVNEFWDKDFVITNGVRYRQVRFEGRTHYQISSNTVNRGDSFTVTNTRGHHVHIRL
;
A
#
# COMPACT_ATOMS: atom_id res chain seq x y z
N MET A 1 16.61 22.65 14.48
CA MET A 1 15.16 22.58 14.17
C MET A 1 14.83 22.99 12.73
N ARG A 2 15.54 23.98 12.15
CA ARG A 2 15.32 24.47 10.76
C ARG A 2 15.30 23.37 9.67
N ASN A 3 16.16 22.36 9.77
CA ASN A 3 16.26 21.28 8.75
C ASN A 3 15.11 20.26 8.80
N ILE A 4 14.32 20.20 9.88
CA ILE A 4 13.22 19.22 9.98
C ILE A 4 12.01 19.75 9.21
N TYR A 5 11.72 21.05 9.32
CA TYR A 5 10.61 21.69 8.63
C TYR A 5 10.77 21.69 7.10
N SER A 6 12.00 21.84 6.59
CA SER A 6 12.28 21.78 5.16
C SER A 6 12.02 20.39 4.56
N VAL A 7 12.27 19.31 5.32
CA VAL A 7 11.98 17.94 4.88
C VAL A 7 10.48 17.69 4.82
N PHE A 8 9.72 18.13 5.83
CA PHE A 8 8.26 18.01 5.83
C PHE A 8 7.60 18.78 4.68
N LEU A 9 8.07 20.00 4.40
CA LEU A 9 7.56 20.81 3.30
C LEU A 9 7.83 20.14 1.94
N ALA A 10 9.03 19.58 1.74
CA ALA A 10 9.37 18.88 0.50
C ALA A 10 8.50 17.64 0.27
N VAL A 11 8.22 16.86 1.33
CA VAL A 11 7.32 15.69 1.24
C VAL A 11 5.89 16.12 0.92
N ALA A 12 5.38 17.20 1.53
CA ALA A 12 4.03 17.68 1.26
C ALA A 12 3.86 18.19 -0.18
N ILE A 13 4.86 18.92 -0.71
CA ILE A 13 4.86 19.38 -2.10
C ILE A 13 4.91 18.20 -3.07
N TYR A 14 5.71 17.18 -2.78
CA TYR A 14 5.79 15.97 -3.59
C TYR A 14 4.44 15.24 -3.67
N VAL A 15 3.73 15.07 -2.54
CA VAL A 15 2.39 14.46 -2.51
C VAL A 15 1.37 15.27 -3.32
N LEU A 16 1.42 16.59 -3.27
CA LEU A 16 0.51 17.46 -4.04
C LEU A 16 0.72 17.36 -5.56
N MET A 17 1.97 17.15 -6.02
CA MET A 17 2.26 16.97 -7.44
C MET A 17 1.67 15.66 -8.00
N PHE A 18 1.59 14.60 -7.20
CA PHE A 18 0.97 13.33 -7.61
C PHE A 18 -0.54 13.40 -7.76
N LEU A 19 -1.20 14.34 -7.09
CA LEU A 19 -2.67 14.48 -7.13
C LEU A 19 -3.17 15.28 -8.35
N SER A 20 -2.27 15.88 -9.15
CA SER A 20 -2.65 16.86 -10.17
C SER A 20 -2.58 16.34 -11.61
N SER A 21 -2.38 15.03 -11.84
CA SER A 21 -2.18 14.46 -13.18
C SER A 21 -3.31 13.51 -13.58
N CYS A 22 -4.45 14.06 -13.97
CA CYS A 22 -5.42 13.38 -14.84
C CYS A 22 -6.00 14.44 -15.79
N LYS A 23 -5.63 14.37 -17.07
CA LYS A 23 -6.35 15.03 -18.16
C LYS A 23 -6.91 13.92 -19.04
N GLU A 24 -8.22 13.92 -19.17
CA GLU A 24 -8.95 13.03 -20.05
C GLU A 24 -9.07 13.71 -21.42
N GLN A 25 -8.67 13.01 -22.48
CA GLN A 25 -8.64 13.49 -23.84
C GLN A 25 -9.80 12.83 -24.60
N GLN A 26 -10.72 13.65 -25.08
CA GLN A 26 -11.99 13.21 -25.63
C GLN A 26 -11.89 13.13 -27.16
N ASP A 27 -11.83 11.92 -27.71
CA ASP A 27 -11.71 11.69 -29.15
C ASP A 27 -13.07 11.59 -29.84
N ASN A 28 -13.17 12.26 -30.99
CA ASN A 28 -14.37 12.54 -31.75
C ASN A 28 -14.44 11.57 -32.97
N TYR A 29 -15.11 10.42 -32.84
CA TYR A 29 -15.33 9.46 -33.93
C TYR A 29 -16.80 9.01 -34.01
N ASN A 30 -17.31 8.85 -35.23
CA ASN A 30 -18.68 8.36 -35.56
C ASN A 30 -18.83 6.85 -35.35
N SER A 31 -18.43 6.36 -34.19
CA SER A 31 -18.47 4.96 -33.79
C SER A 31 -19.47 4.76 -32.66
N ILE A 32 -20.18 3.64 -32.65
CA ILE A 32 -21.07 3.29 -31.55
C ILE A 32 -20.20 2.78 -30.40
N PHE A 33 -20.17 3.52 -29.30
CA PHE A 33 -19.52 3.09 -28.06
C PHE A 33 -20.38 2.03 -27.39
N TRP A 34 -19.87 0.80 -27.35
CA TRP A 34 -20.57 -0.36 -26.78
C TRP A 34 -20.49 -0.37 -25.25
N GLY A 35 -19.35 0.07 -24.71
CA GLY A 35 -19.11 0.08 -23.28
C GLY A 35 -17.63 0.05 -22.94
N SER A 36 -17.36 0.09 -21.64
CA SER A 36 -16.03 -0.11 -21.09
C SER A 36 -16.06 -1.14 -19.98
N THR A 37 -14.97 -1.89 -19.85
CA THR A 37 -14.76 -2.81 -18.74
C THR A 37 -13.47 -2.48 -18.01
N ARG A 38 -13.52 -2.66 -16.69
CA ARG A 38 -12.37 -2.49 -15.80
C ARG A 38 -11.98 -3.84 -15.25
N GLN A 39 -10.90 -4.39 -15.78
CA GLN A 39 -10.35 -5.64 -15.30
C GLN A 39 -9.31 -5.36 -14.21
N TYR A 40 -9.24 -6.23 -13.20
CA TYR A 40 -8.17 -6.19 -12.22
C TYR A 40 -7.66 -7.60 -11.91
N PRO A 41 -6.37 -7.74 -11.54
CA PRO A 41 -5.85 -9.04 -11.13
C PRO A 41 -6.49 -9.48 -9.81
N ASN A 42 -6.60 -10.80 -9.63
CA ASN A 42 -7.04 -11.39 -8.37
C ASN A 42 -6.09 -11.00 -7.23
N PHE A 43 -6.62 -10.60 -6.08
CA PHE A 43 -5.83 -10.23 -4.93
C PHE A 43 -6.50 -10.66 -3.62
N LEU A 44 -5.78 -11.47 -2.82
CA LEU A 44 -6.29 -12.08 -1.59
C LEU A 44 -7.63 -12.79 -1.85
N PHE A 45 -8.71 -12.31 -1.24
CA PHE A 45 -10.07 -12.83 -1.39
C PHE A 45 -10.93 -12.04 -2.38
N LYS A 46 -10.41 -10.98 -3.00
CA LYS A 46 -11.11 -10.23 -4.03
C LYS A 46 -10.69 -10.75 -5.41
N ILE A 47 -11.54 -11.62 -5.95
CA ILE A 47 -11.42 -12.22 -7.28
C ILE A 47 -12.17 -11.33 -8.28
N TYR A 48 -11.65 -11.21 -9.50
CA TYR A 48 -12.29 -10.53 -10.60
C TYR A 48 -13.43 -11.39 -11.16
N GLU A 49 -14.60 -10.76 -11.33
CA GLU A 49 -15.75 -11.36 -11.99
C GLU A 49 -15.83 -10.73 -13.39
N PRO A 50 -15.70 -11.53 -14.47
CA PRO A 50 -15.76 -11.02 -15.83
C PRO A 50 -17.07 -10.30 -16.09
N VAL A 51 -16.97 -9.07 -16.57
CA VAL A 51 -18.12 -8.28 -17.00
C VAL A 51 -18.40 -8.58 -18.47
N LYS A 52 -19.61 -9.06 -18.75
CA LYS A 52 -20.12 -9.22 -20.11
C LYS A 52 -20.76 -7.90 -20.54
N MET A 53 -20.27 -7.33 -21.63
CA MET A 53 -20.87 -6.14 -22.23
C MET A 53 -21.89 -6.60 -23.24
N GLU A 54 -23.16 -6.33 -22.97
CA GLU A 54 -24.28 -6.84 -23.74
C GLU A 54 -24.98 -5.71 -24.50
N GLN A 55 -25.33 -5.95 -25.77
CA GLN A 55 -26.27 -5.11 -26.51
C GLN A 55 -27.21 -5.97 -27.31
N THR A 56 -28.41 -5.45 -27.46
CA THR A 56 -29.45 -6.07 -28.24
C THR A 56 -29.31 -5.64 -29.70
N LEU A 57 -29.12 -6.61 -30.59
CA LEU A 57 -29.21 -6.42 -32.02
C LEU A 57 -30.62 -6.82 -32.47
N ILE A 58 -31.25 -5.93 -33.24
CA ILE A 58 -32.56 -6.17 -33.84
C ILE A 58 -32.33 -6.48 -35.31
N PHE A 59 -32.82 -7.64 -35.77
CA PHE A 59 -32.73 -8.07 -37.15
C PHE A 59 -34.10 -7.97 -37.80
N ASP A 60 -34.15 -7.29 -38.94
CA ASP A 60 -35.35 -7.21 -39.78
C ASP A 60 -35.12 -8.05 -41.05
N PHE A 61 -35.88 -9.13 -41.17
CA PHE A 61 -35.84 -10.01 -42.33
C PHE A 61 -37.05 -9.69 -43.21
N ASN A 62 -36.83 -9.51 -44.51
CA ASN A 62 -37.95 -9.33 -45.43
C ASN A 62 -38.81 -10.60 -45.53
N GLU A 63 -40.08 -10.45 -45.91
CA GLU A 63 -41.05 -11.56 -46.00
C GLU A 63 -40.53 -12.70 -46.89
N ASP A 64 -39.87 -12.38 -48.00
CA ASP A 64 -39.26 -13.36 -48.89
C ASP A 64 -38.17 -14.21 -48.21
N ALA A 65 -37.32 -13.63 -47.35
CA ALA A 65 -36.32 -14.37 -46.58
C ALA A 65 -36.99 -15.23 -45.50
N ILE A 66 -38.03 -14.73 -44.84
CA ILE A 66 -38.77 -15.49 -43.84
C ILE A 66 -39.39 -16.75 -44.48
N GLU A 67 -40.00 -16.61 -45.66
CA GLU A 67 -40.68 -17.71 -46.35
C GLU A 67 -39.73 -18.71 -47.02
N ARG A 68 -38.71 -18.23 -47.72
CA ARG A 68 -37.92 -19.06 -48.65
C ARG A 68 -36.55 -19.45 -48.14
N TRP A 69 -36.05 -18.77 -47.11
CA TRP A 69 -34.71 -19.01 -46.60
C TRP A 69 -34.76 -19.87 -45.33
N ASN A 70 -34.03 -20.98 -45.36
CA ASN A 70 -33.77 -21.85 -44.20
C ASN A 70 -32.29 -21.86 -43.83
N GLY A 71 -31.52 -20.88 -44.31
CA GLY A 71 -30.09 -20.79 -44.05
C GLY A 71 -29.77 -20.19 -42.68
N VAL A 72 -28.48 -20.19 -42.38
CA VAL A 72 -27.89 -19.54 -41.21
C VAL A 72 -26.93 -18.48 -41.73
N ILE A 73 -27.04 -17.24 -41.26
CA ILE A 73 -26.02 -16.22 -41.48
C ILE A 73 -25.02 -16.32 -40.34
N SER A 74 -23.75 -16.49 -40.67
CA SER A 74 -22.67 -16.54 -39.69
C SER A 74 -21.84 -15.26 -39.78
N PHE A 75 -21.80 -14.51 -38.68
CA PHE A 75 -20.89 -13.38 -38.48
C PHE A 75 -19.70 -13.80 -37.64
N GLU A 76 -18.53 -13.26 -37.95
CA GLU A 76 -17.29 -13.46 -37.20
C GLU A 76 -16.83 -12.11 -36.65
N LEU A 77 -16.39 -12.11 -35.38
CA LEU A 77 -15.88 -10.91 -34.73
C LEU A 77 -14.44 -10.64 -35.21
N ILE A 78 -14.23 -9.45 -35.77
CA ILE A 78 -12.93 -9.00 -36.25
C ILE A 78 -12.55 -7.67 -35.62
N ASP A 79 -11.24 -7.40 -35.53
CA ASP A 79 -10.72 -6.06 -35.26
C ASP A 79 -10.68 -5.28 -36.58
N ILE A 80 -11.29 -4.10 -36.62
CA ILE A 80 -11.37 -3.24 -37.81
C ILE A 80 -9.99 -2.79 -38.27
N ASN A 81 -9.10 -2.49 -37.34
CA ASN A 81 -7.78 -1.93 -37.65
C ASN A 81 -6.88 -2.97 -38.31
N THR A 82 -6.92 -4.20 -37.82
CA THR A 82 -6.06 -5.30 -38.31
C THR A 82 -6.75 -6.17 -39.35
N LYS A 83 -8.08 -6.15 -39.40
CA LYS A 83 -8.95 -7.09 -40.15
C LYS A 83 -8.69 -8.55 -39.79
N GLN A 84 -8.19 -8.81 -38.59
CA GLN A 84 -7.90 -10.14 -38.08
C GLN A 84 -8.94 -10.55 -37.03
N LYS A 85 -9.03 -11.87 -36.82
CA LYS A 85 -9.87 -12.44 -35.76
C LYS A 85 -9.27 -12.08 -34.40
N VAL A 86 -10.16 -11.89 -33.43
CA VAL A 86 -9.79 -11.53 -32.07
C VAL A 86 -9.94 -12.77 -31.18
N ASP A 87 -8.81 -13.34 -30.77
CA ASP A 87 -8.77 -14.61 -30.02
C ASP A 87 -8.89 -14.41 -28.50
N ASN A 88 -8.58 -13.21 -28.01
CA ASN A 88 -8.59 -12.81 -26.60
C ASN A 88 -9.95 -12.26 -26.12
N ILE A 89 -11.00 -12.52 -26.89
CA ILE A 89 -12.37 -12.08 -26.62
C ILE A 89 -13.30 -13.28 -26.78
N ILE A 90 -14.31 -13.39 -25.93
CA ILE A 90 -15.39 -14.38 -26.05
C ILE A 90 -16.66 -13.66 -26.49
N LEU A 91 -17.27 -14.17 -27.55
CA LEU A 91 -18.58 -13.72 -28.04
C LEU A 91 -19.70 -14.58 -27.43
N TYR A 92 -20.80 -13.94 -27.05
CA TYR A 92 -22.00 -14.57 -26.51
C TYR A 92 -23.22 -14.25 -27.36
N LYS A 93 -24.14 -15.22 -27.46
CA LYS A 93 -25.49 -15.06 -28.03
C LYS A 93 -26.51 -15.45 -26.96
N ASN A 94 -27.36 -14.52 -26.56
CA ASN A 94 -28.41 -14.73 -25.55
C ASN A 94 -27.88 -15.38 -24.25
N GLY A 95 -26.68 -14.97 -23.81
CA GLY A 95 -26.00 -15.49 -22.62
C GLY A 95 -25.17 -16.77 -22.82
N GLU A 96 -25.28 -17.44 -23.97
CA GLU A 96 -24.52 -18.65 -24.31
C GLU A 96 -23.25 -18.33 -25.10
N VAL A 97 -22.18 -19.10 -24.89
CA VAL A 97 -20.89 -18.89 -25.58
C VAL A 97 -21.01 -19.29 -27.05
N CYS A 98 -20.63 -18.38 -27.96
CA CYS A 98 -20.52 -18.68 -29.38
C CYS A 98 -19.24 -19.46 -29.67
N GLU A 99 -19.36 -20.67 -30.23
CA GLU A 99 -18.19 -21.45 -30.64
C GLU A 99 -17.35 -20.69 -31.67
N ARG A 100 -16.04 -20.60 -31.41
CA ARG A 100 -15.05 -19.95 -32.29
C ARG A 100 -15.38 -18.47 -32.60
N ASN A 101 -16.08 -17.77 -31.70
CA ASN A 101 -16.50 -16.38 -31.88
C ASN A 101 -17.33 -16.14 -33.16
N ILE A 102 -18.16 -17.13 -33.53
CA ILE A 102 -19.06 -17.03 -34.67
C ILE A 102 -20.49 -16.86 -34.17
N LEU A 103 -21.09 -15.72 -34.49
CA LEU A 103 -22.49 -15.44 -34.24
C LEU A 103 -23.35 -15.99 -35.38
N ASN A 104 -24.15 -17.01 -35.07
CA ASN A 104 -25.09 -17.60 -36.02
C ASN A 104 -26.49 -17.01 -35.83
N ILE A 105 -27.02 -16.39 -36.87
CA ILE A 105 -28.35 -15.78 -36.93
C ILE A 105 -29.24 -16.57 -37.88
N THR A 106 -30.47 -16.83 -37.45
CA THR A 106 -31.52 -17.50 -38.21
C THR A 106 -32.70 -16.55 -38.41
N LYS A 107 -33.62 -16.88 -39.33
CA LYS A 107 -34.84 -16.09 -39.54
C LYS A 107 -35.78 -15.97 -38.33
N ASN A 108 -35.59 -16.80 -37.31
CA ASN A 108 -36.38 -16.74 -36.08
C ASN A 108 -35.78 -15.80 -35.03
N ASP A 109 -34.56 -15.31 -35.27
CA ASP A 109 -33.81 -14.45 -34.36
C ASP A 109 -34.09 -12.97 -34.66
N ASN A 110 -35.30 -12.48 -34.36
CA ASN A 110 -35.66 -11.07 -34.55
C ASN A 110 -34.88 -10.14 -33.61
N GLU A 111 -34.59 -10.61 -32.40
CA GLU A 111 -33.88 -9.88 -31.36
C GLU A 111 -32.83 -10.82 -30.74
N VAL A 112 -31.58 -10.35 -30.71
CA VAL A 112 -30.46 -11.14 -30.19
C VAL A 112 -29.61 -10.29 -29.26
N VAL A 113 -29.43 -10.76 -28.03
CA VAL A 113 -28.50 -10.16 -27.09
C VAL A 113 -27.10 -10.67 -27.42
N VAL A 114 -26.25 -9.79 -27.93
CA VAL A 114 -24.84 -10.07 -28.20
C VAL A 114 -24.01 -9.58 -27.01
N GLY A 115 -23.29 -10.51 -26.40
CA GLY A 115 -22.40 -10.23 -25.28
C GLY A 115 -20.94 -10.35 -25.69
N ILE A 116 -20.08 -9.46 -25.19
CA ILE A 116 -18.64 -9.53 -25.35
C ILE A 116 -17.96 -9.56 -23.99
N GLU A 117 -17.04 -10.50 -23.82
CA GLU A 117 -16.21 -10.64 -22.63
C GLU A 117 -14.74 -10.68 -23.03
N PHE A 118 -13.90 -9.88 -22.37
CA PHE A 118 -12.46 -9.97 -22.55
C PHE A 118 -11.88 -11.10 -21.70
N LEU A 119 -11.01 -11.90 -22.31
CA LEU A 119 -10.22 -12.87 -21.58
C LEU A 119 -9.17 -12.17 -20.69
N PRO A 120 -8.70 -12.82 -19.60
CA PRO A 120 -7.80 -12.17 -18.66
C PRO A 120 -6.47 -11.70 -19.25
N ASP A 121 -6.05 -12.31 -20.35
CA ASP A 121 -4.81 -12.06 -21.09
C ASP A 121 -4.96 -11.01 -22.22
N ALA A 122 -6.17 -10.50 -22.46
CA ALA A 122 -6.40 -9.44 -23.41
C ALA A 122 -5.60 -8.17 -23.01
N PRO A 123 -4.86 -7.52 -23.94
CA PRO A 123 -4.16 -6.30 -23.61
C PRO A 123 -5.12 -5.16 -23.23
N GLU A 124 -4.68 -4.26 -22.37
CA GLU A 124 -5.37 -3.00 -22.12
C GLU A 124 -5.46 -2.16 -23.39
N GLY A 125 -6.58 -1.46 -23.58
CA GLY A 125 -6.72 -0.50 -24.68
C GLY A 125 -8.13 -0.36 -25.22
N ARG A 126 -8.24 0.44 -26.27
CA ARG A 126 -9.46 0.68 -27.02
C ARG A 126 -9.50 -0.25 -28.23
N TYR A 127 -10.53 -1.09 -28.27
CA TYR A 127 -10.78 -2.04 -29.34
C TYR A 127 -11.84 -1.49 -30.29
N MET A 128 -11.57 -1.56 -31.59
CA MET A 128 -12.53 -1.23 -32.65
C MET A 128 -12.93 -2.53 -33.33
N LEU A 129 -14.07 -3.09 -32.97
CA LEU A 129 -14.52 -4.40 -33.42
C LEU A 129 -15.65 -4.26 -34.44
N ALA A 130 -15.79 -5.25 -35.32
CA ALA A 130 -16.94 -5.37 -36.22
C ALA A 130 -17.38 -6.82 -36.35
N LEU A 131 -18.66 -7.01 -36.68
CA LEU A 131 -19.22 -8.32 -37.04
C LEU A 131 -19.18 -8.46 -38.56
N GLN A 132 -18.23 -9.26 -39.07
CA GLN A 132 -18.06 -9.48 -40.51
C GLN A 132 -18.73 -10.80 -40.94
N PRO A 133 -19.53 -10.83 -42.02
CA PRO A 133 -20.11 -12.07 -42.53
C PRO A 133 -19.02 -13.05 -43.02
N LYS A 134 -19.06 -14.30 -42.54
CA LYS A 134 -18.05 -15.34 -42.83
C LYS A 134 -18.20 -15.97 -44.23
N LYS A 135 -19.42 -16.07 -44.75
CA LYS A 135 -19.73 -16.57 -46.10
C LYS A 135 -20.85 -15.74 -46.71
N LEU A 136 -20.53 -15.03 -47.79
CA LEU A 136 -21.50 -14.37 -48.68
C LEU A 136 -22.08 -15.40 -49.65
N SER A 137 -22.73 -16.47 -49.17
CA SER A 137 -23.35 -17.45 -50.08
C SER A 137 -24.74 -16.99 -50.47
N GLY A 138 -24.85 -16.29 -51.61
CA GLY A 138 -26.10 -16.11 -52.36
C GLY A 138 -27.02 -14.98 -51.92
N ILE A 139 -26.56 -14.08 -51.05
CA ILE A 139 -27.35 -12.92 -50.62
C ILE A 139 -26.61 -11.64 -51.03
N ASP A 140 -26.64 -11.33 -52.34
CA ASP A 140 -26.07 -10.10 -52.92
C ASP A 140 -26.87 -8.82 -52.56
N ARG A 141 -27.92 -8.93 -51.72
CA ARG A 141 -28.87 -7.84 -51.44
C ARG A 141 -29.50 -7.87 -50.04
N ILE A 142 -28.78 -8.35 -49.02
CA ILE A 142 -29.01 -7.73 -47.71
C ILE A 142 -28.37 -6.37 -47.91
N ASP A 143 -29.17 -5.31 -48.05
CA ASP A 143 -28.67 -3.93 -47.89
C ASP A 143 -27.72 -4.03 -46.71
N ALA A 144 -26.43 -3.78 -46.95
CA ALA A 144 -25.36 -4.05 -45.99
C ALA A 144 -25.58 -3.12 -44.80
N VAL A 145 -26.52 -3.53 -43.94
CA VAL A 145 -27.00 -2.84 -42.77
C VAL A 145 -25.75 -2.60 -41.97
N GLU A 146 -25.50 -1.32 -41.68
CA GLU A 146 -24.85 -0.62 -40.57
C GLU A 146 -24.03 -1.38 -39.50
N LEU A 147 -23.95 -2.71 -39.52
CA LEU A 147 -23.08 -3.60 -38.75
C LEU A 147 -21.59 -3.47 -39.11
N GLU A 148 -21.25 -2.79 -40.21
CA GLU A 148 -19.88 -2.29 -40.46
C GLU A 148 -19.55 -1.04 -39.62
N GLN A 149 -20.54 -0.40 -38.99
CA GLN A 149 -20.24 0.69 -38.05
C GLN A 149 -19.47 0.11 -36.89
N GLY A 150 -18.20 0.49 -36.83
CA GLY A 150 -17.27 -0.07 -35.88
C GLY A 150 -17.72 0.13 -34.44
N ILE A 151 -17.62 -0.96 -33.71
CA ILE A 151 -18.05 -1.05 -32.34
C ILE A 151 -16.85 -0.80 -31.45
N ILE A 152 -16.95 0.23 -30.60
CA ILE A 152 -15.86 0.61 -29.73
C ILE A 152 -16.07 0.07 -28.33
N ILE A 153 -15.07 -0.66 -27.86
CA ILE A 153 -15.03 -1.18 -26.50
C ILE A 153 -13.71 -0.80 -25.87
N GLU A 154 -13.75 -0.33 -24.63
CA GLU A 154 -12.55 0.01 -23.87
C GLU A 154 -12.32 -1.00 -22.76
N LYS A 155 -11.10 -1.55 -22.71
CA LYS A 155 -10.61 -2.36 -21.60
C LYS A 155 -9.56 -1.55 -20.85
N GLU A 156 -9.81 -1.30 -19.58
CA GLU A 156 -8.88 -0.65 -18.66
C GLU A 156 -8.40 -1.67 -17.62
N ASP A 157 -7.07 -1.79 -17.47
CA ASP A 157 -6.47 -2.68 -16.47
C ASP A 157 -6.22 -1.88 -15.19
N VAL A 158 -7.17 -1.97 -14.27
CA VAL A 158 -7.12 -1.25 -13.00
C VAL A 158 -6.49 -2.09 -11.89
N MET A 159 -5.85 -1.42 -10.95
CA MET A 159 -5.37 -2.10 -9.74
C MET A 159 -6.55 -2.64 -8.93
N ASN A 160 -6.40 -3.86 -8.40
CA ASN A 160 -7.40 -4.45 -7.53
C ASN A 160 -7.75 -3.48 -6.39
N PRO A 161 -9.04 -3.18 -6.14
CA PRO A 161 -9.44 -2.19 -5.15
C PRO A 161 -8.95 -2.53 -3.74
N LEU A 162 -8.87 -3.81 -3.40
CA LEU A 162 -8.34 -4.27 -2.11
C LEU A 162 -6.82 -4.06 -2.02
N ALA A 163 -6.09 -4.30 -3.11
CA ALA A 163 -4.66 -4.01 -3.17
C ALA A 163 -4.41 -2.49 -3.01
N LYS A 164 -5.22 -1.66 -3.69
CA LYS A 164 -5.18 -0.19 -3.56
C LYS A 164 -5.33 0.24 -2.10
N TRP A 165 -6.35 -0.26 -1.42
CA TRP A 165 -6.56 0.03 0.01
C TRP A 165 -5.42 -0.46 0.89
N THR A 166 -4.90 -1.66 0.64
CA THR A 166 -3.79 -2.24 1.40
C THR A 166 -2.53 -1.36 1.31
N ILE A 167 -2.22 -0.85 0.11
CA ILE A 167 -1.12 0.09 -0.11
C ILE A 167 -1.34 1.38 0.71
N TRP A 168 -2.54 1.95 0.67
CA TRP A 168 -2.86 3.16 1.45
C TRP A 168 -2.73 2.95 2.97
N VAL A 169 -3.23 1.82 3.49
CA VAL A 169 -3.07 1.46 4.90
C VAL A 169 -1.59 1.31 5.26
N LEU A 170 -0.80 0.65 4.40
CA LEU A 170 0.64 0.47 4.62
C LEU A 170 1.38 1.82 4.64
N ILE A 171 1.04 2.73 3.73
CA ILE A 171 1.57 4.09 3.69
C ILE A 171 1.24 4.82 5.00
N LEU A 172 -0.02 4.75 5.46
CA LEU A 172 -0.45 5.40 6.69
C LEU A 172 0.30 4.85 7.92
N VAL A 173 0.39 3.53 8.06
CA VAL A 173 1.13 2.89 9.16
C VAL A 173 2.59 3.30 9.13
N SER A 174 3.20 3.33 7.94
CA SER A 174 4.60 3.75 7.77
C SER A 174 4.80 5.21 8.16
N MET A 175 3.88 6.11 7.81
CA MET A 175 3.93 7.52 8.23
C MET A 175 3.83 7.67 9.75
N VAL A 176 2.92 6.95 10.40
CA VAL A 176 2.78 6.97 11.87
C VAL A 176 4.04 6.44 12.55
N LEU A 177 4.61 5.34 12.05
CA LEU A 177 5.86 4.79 12.57
C LEU A 177 7.03 5.76 12.37
N LEU A 178 7.15 6.40 11.21
CA LEU A 178 8.17 7.41 10.96
C LEU A 178 8.02 8.62 11.90
N ALA A 179 6.79 9.13 12.07
CA ALA A 179 6.51 10.21 13.01
C ALA A 179 6.87 9.80 14.45
N TRP A 180 6.55 8.56 14.84
CA TRP A 180 6.93 8.00 16.13
C TRP A 180 8.46 8.00 16.30
N PHE A 181 9.23 7.47 15.34
CA PHE A 181 10.68 7.37 15.46
C PHE A 181 11.41 8.72 15.37
N VAL A 182 10.91 9.67 14.57
CA VAL A 182 11.58 10.96 14.34
C VAL A 182 11.22 11.97 15.43
N ILE A 183 9.95 12.05 15.80
CA ILE A 183 9.42 13.07 16.70
C ILE A 183 9.30 12.47 18.10
N VAL A 184 8.39 11.52 18.27
CA VAL A 184 7.97 11.04 19.60
C VAL A 184 9.14 10.41 20.36
N HIS A 185 9.91 9.54 19.70
CA HIS A 185 11.06 8.89 20.31
C HIS A 185 12.08 9.93 20.82
N LYS A 186 12.32 11.00 20.06
CA LYS A 186 13.28 12.04 20.43
C LYS A 186 12.84 12.87 21.64
N PHE A 187 11.54 13.09 21.80
CA PHE A 187 10.98 13.85 22.92
C PHE A 187 10.80 13.01 24.19
N ILE A 188 10.29 11.78 24.06
CA ILE A 188 10.04 10.91 25.22
C ILE A 188 11.35 10.36 25.79
N ASN A 189 12.31 9.99 24.92
CA ASN A 189 13.56 9.35 25.33
C ASN A 189 14.78 10.16 24.84
N PRO A 190 14.99 11.38 25.36
CA PRO A 190 16.12 12.20 24.97
C PRO A 190 17.43 11.51 25.38
N LYS A 191 18.45 11.61 24.52
CA LYS A 191 19.80 11.08 24.81
C LYS A 191 20.35 11.69 26.10
N THR A 192 21.04 10.90 26.93
CA THR A 192 21.66 11.44 28.15
C THR A 192 22.71 12.51 27.82
N TYR A 193 22.76 13.57 28.63
CA TYR A 193 23.76 14.64 28.44
C TYR A 193 25.16 14.24 28.89
N PHE A 194 25.28 13.20 29.72
CA PHE A 194 26.53 12.62 30.19
C PHE A 194 26.93 11.42 29.32
N SER A 195 28.21 11.35 28.98
CA SER A 195 28.75 10.35 28.05
C SER A 195 29.36 9.13 28.74
N LYS A 196 29.80 9.30 29.99
CA LYS A 196 30.41 8.27 30.82
C LYS A 196 29.89 8.41 32.26
N VAL A 197 29.75 7.30 32.95
CA VAL A 197 29.45 7.28 34.38
C VAL A 197 30.43 6.32 35.04
N ASP A 198 31.16 6.78 36.04
CA ASP A 198 32.15 6.00 36.75
C ASP A 198 31.61 5.67 38.14
N PHE A 199 31.62 4.39 38.51
CA PHE A 199 31.20 3.91 39.83
C PHE A 199 32.40 3.40 40.59
N ASP A 200 32.74 4.05 41.70
CA ASP A 200 33.77 3.59 42.63
C ASP A 200 33.10 2.98 43.87
N TYR A 201 33.15 1.64 43.94
CA TYR A 201 32.63 0.85 45.04
C TYR A 201 33.67 0.61 46.16
N GLY A 202 34.76 1.39 46.20
CA GLY A 202 35.79 1.31 47.24
C GLY A 202 36.91 0.29 46.98
N LEU A 203 36.94 -0.32 45.80
CA LEU A 203 37.96 -1.32 45.40
C LEU A 203 39.09 -0.72 44.51
N GLY A 204 39.06 0.60 44.28
CA GLY A 204 40.02 1.29 43.41
C GLY A 204 39.64 1.21 41.92
N ALA A 205 39.76 2.35 41.24
CA ALA A 205 39.47 2.57 39.80
C ALA A 205 38.14 1.97 39.30
N GLY A 206 37.05 2.68 39.55
CA GLY A 206 35.72 2.36 39.00
C GLY A 206 35.72 2.12 37.49
N ARG A 207 34.92 1.14 37.02
CA ARG A 207 34.78 0.85 35.58
C ARG A 207 33.89 1.90 34.91
N PRO A 208 34.39 2.64 33.90
CA PRO A 208 33.60 3.66 33.22
C PRO A 208 32.51 3.03 32.34
N ILE A 209 31.25 3.35 32.62
CA ILE A 209 30.10 2.95 31.79
C ILE A 209 29.88 4.01 30.72
N ARG A 210 30.15 3.64 29.46
CA ARG A 210 29.87 4.52 28.31
C ARG A 210 28.37 4.50 28.00
N MET A 211 27.73 5.66 28.13
CA MET A 211 26.29 5.84 27.88
C MET A 211 25.96 5.81 26.39
N GLY A 212 26.77 6.44 25.55
CA GLY A 212 26.56 6.50 24.10
C GLY A 212 25.20 7.09 23.74
N TYR A 213 24.32 6.28 23.14
CA TYR A 213 22.94 6.65 22.78
C TYR A 213 21.88 6.17 23.78
N ALA A 214 22.28 5.80 24.99
CA ALA A 214 21.33 5.46 26.03
C ALA A 214 20.58 6.72 26.51
N TYR A 215 19.30 6.56 26.85
CA TYR A 215 18.49 7.64 27.42
C TYR A 215 18.41 7.56 28.95
N LYS A 216 18.74 6.39 29.53
CA LYS A 216 18.84 6.19 30.98
C LYS A 216 19.82 5.09 31.35
N LEU A 217 20.33 5.18 32.58
CA LEU A 217 21.12 4.14 33.25
C LEU A 217 20.30 3.60 34.42
N VAL A 218 20.18 2.28 34.51
CA VAL A 218 19.48 1.59 35.59
C VAL A 218 20.49 0.76 36.36
N CYS A 219 20.72 1.11 37.60
CA CYS A 219 21.57 0.37 38.51
C CYS A 219 20.70 -0.63 39.29
N THR A 220 21.06 -1.90 39.28
CA THR A 220 20.23 -3.00 39.82
C THR A 220 21.13 -4.15 40.30
N ASN A 221 20.60 -5.08 41.10
CA ASN A 221 21.29 -6.32 41.44
C ASN A 221 20.95 -7.48 40.50
N LYS A 222 19.99 -7.30 39.57
CA LYS A 222 19.54 -8.36 38.66
C LYS A 222 19.99 -8.10 37.23
N ASN A 223 20.52 -9.14 36.58
CA ASN A 223 20.79 -9.11 35.15
C ASN A 223 19.51 -8.94 34.35
N LYS A 224 19.30 -7.74 33.79
CA LYS A 224 18.20 -7.42 32.88
C LYS A 224 18.74 -7.18 31.47
N LYS A 225 18.15 -7.82 30.47
CA LYS A 225 18.46 -7.59 29.06
C LYS A 225 17.44 -6.65 28.44
N ASN A 226 17.91 -5.69 27.63
CA ASN A 226 17.02 -4.85 26.83
C ASN A 226 16.60 -5.63 25.56
N SER A 227 15.32 -5.96 25.43
CA SER A 227 14.80 -6.63 24.23
C SER A 227 14.97 -5.72 23.00
N PHE A 228 15.13 -6.32 21.81
CA PHE A 228 15.26 -5.59 20.54
C PHE A 228 14.09 -4.62 20.33
N TRP A 229 12.86 -5.09 20.52
CA TRP A 229 11.66 -4.25 20.42
C TRP A 229 11.64 -3.13 21.45
N LYS A 230 12.10 -3.42 22.68
CA LYS A 230 12.19 -2.39 23.72
C LYS A 230 13.19 -1.31 23.35
N LYS A 231 14.33 -1.71 22.78
CA LYS A 231 15.37 -0.81 22.29
C LYS A 231 14.90 0.03 21.11
N LEU A 232 14.09 -0.54 20.23
CA LEU A 232 13.53 0.16 19.07
C LEU A 232 12.53 1.23 19.50
N PHE A 233 11.54 0.89 20.33
CA PHE A 233 10.45 1.82 20.70
C PHE A 233 10.77 2.78 21.84
N TRP A 234 11.47 2.32 22.88
CA TRP A 234 11.80 3.15 24.05
C TRP A 234 13.26 3.61 24.07
N GLY A 235 14.10 3.15 23.14
CA GLY A 235 15.51 3.50 23.11
C GLY A 235 16.38 2.60 24.00
N ASN A 236 17.68 2.89 24.01
CA ASN A 236 18.66 2.07 24.68
C ASN A 236 18.70 2.36 26.20
N VAL A 237 18.56 1.33 27.02
CA VAL A 237 18.76 1.39 28.47
C VAL A 237 20.07 0.69 28.80
N LYS A 238 20.94 1.37 29.55
CA LYS A 238 22.13 0.76 30.12
C LYS A 238 21.80 0.23 31.50
N TYR A 239 22.35 -0.94 31.82
CA TYR A 239 22.21 -1.56 33.12
C TYR A 239 23.58 -1.67 33.76
N GLU A 240 23.68 -1.24 35.01
CA GLU A 240 24.82 -1.52 35.88
C GLU A 240 24.36 -2.55 36.91
N VAL A 241 25.06 -3.68 36.99
CA VAL A 241 24.67 -4.80 37.84
C VAL A 241 25.69 -4.95 38.97
N ASN A 242 25.26 -4.65 40.19
CA ASN A 242 26.11 -4.75 41.38
C ASN A 242 25.25 -5.09 42.62
N GLU A 243 25.80 -5.87 43.55
CA GLU A 243 25.14 -6.26 44.79
C GLU A 243 24.86 -5.09 45.75
N PHE A 244 25.54 -3.96 45.55
CA PHE A 244 25.26 -2.71 46.25
C PHE A 244 23.79 -2.25 46.10
N TRP A 245 23.16 -2.54 44.96
CA TRP A 245 21.82 -2.06 44.63
C TRP A 245 20.71 -3.02 45.10
N ASP A 246 20.14 -2.78 46.28
CA ASP A 246 18.99 -3.55 46.81
C ASP A 246 17.71 -3.37 45.98
N LYS A 247 17.50 -2.16 45.45
CA LYS A 247 16.39 -1.74 44.58
C LYS A 247 16.91 -1.01 43.34
N ASP A 248 16.15 -1.02 42.25
CA ASP A 248 16.53 -0.32 41.03
C ASP A 248 16.72 1.18 41.29
N PHE A 249 17.91 1.69 41.02
CA PHE A 249 18.25 3.10 41.07
C PHE A 249 18.43 3.62 39.64
N VAL A 250 17.68 4.65 39.26
CA VAL A 250 17.63 5.11 37.86
C VAL A 250 18.24 6.49 37.75
N ILE A 251 19.19 6.64 36.82
CA ILE A 251 19.85 7.89 36.48
C ILE A 251 19.36 8.34 35.09
N THR A 252 18.68 9.48 35.05
CA THR A 252 18.08 10.07 33.83
C THR A 252 18.42 11.56 33.71
N ASN A 253 18.15 12.17 32.55
CA ASN A 253 18.21 13.62 32.43
C ASN A 253 17.14 14.29 33.30
N GLY A 254 17.52 15.38 33.98
CA GLY A 254 16.60 16.25 34.70
C GLY A 254 15.82 17.18 33.77
N VAL A 255 14.88 17.93 34.36
CA VAL A 255 14.04 18.90 33.65
C VAL A 255 14.87 20.08 33.13
N ARG A 256 15.92 20.48 33.87
CA ARG A 256 16.82 21.56 33.48
C ARG A 256 18.02 21.04 32.69
N TYR A 257 18.55 21.88 31.81
CA TYR A 257 19.73 21.57 30.99
C TYR A 257 20.92 21.15 31.86
N ARG A 258 21.57 20.03 31.53
CA ARG A 258 22.70 19.40 32.25
C ARG A 258 22.42 18.89 33.67
N GLN A 259 21.18 19.01 34.15
CA GLN A 259 20.78 18.42 35.42
C GLN A 259 20.59 16.92 35.25
N VAL A 260 20.94 16.16 36.28
CA VAL A 260 20.66 14.72 36.36
C VAL A 260 19.57 14.46 37.40
N ARG A 261 18.62 13.60 37.04
CA ARG A 261 17.53 13.14 37.89
C ARG A 261 17.83 11.72 38.37
N PHE A 262 17.50 11.49 39.64
CA PHE A 262 17.64 10.20 40.28
C PHE A 262 16.25 9.70 40.69
N GLU A 263 15.90 8.48 40.32
CA GLU A 263 14.73 7.76 40.82
C GLU A 263 15.22 6.64 41.75
N GLY A 264 14.55 6.47 42.89
CA GLY A 264 15.00 5.57 43.97
C GLY A 264 15.52 6.26 45.23
N ARG A 265 15.39 7.59 45.34
CA ARG A 265 15.76 8.38 46.54
C ARG A 265 15.10 7.92 47.84
N THR A 266 14.01 7.15 47.77
CA THR A 266 13.35 6.54 48.93
C THR A 266 14.17 5.41 49.56
N HIS A 267 15.09 4.79 48.81
CA HIS A 267 15.89 3.65 49.25
C HIS A 267 17.38 3.97 49.40
N TYR A 268 17.81 5.13 48.91
CA TYR A 268 19.22 5.54 48.91
C TYR A 268 19.36 7.00 49.32
N GLN A 269 20.33 7.27 50.20
CA GLN A 269 20.70 8.63 50.58
C GLN A 269 21.73 9.18 49.58
N ILE A 270 21.48 10.36 49.03
CA ILE A 270 22.35 11.02 48.05
C ILE A 270 22.95 12.26 48.71
N SER A 271 24.28 12.41 48.67
CA SER A 271 25.00 13.51 49.33
C SER A 271 24.66 14.90 48.80
N SER A 272 24.15 15.00 47.57
CA SER A 272 23.72 16.26 46.96
C SER A 272 22.30 16.16 46.39
N ASN A 273 21.48 17.20 46.65
CA ASN A 273 20.12 17.30 46.14
C ASN A 273 20.08 17.63 44.62
N THR A 274 21.13 18.25 44.10
CA THR A 274 21.27 18.64 42.69
C THR A 274 22.65 18.26 42.18
N VAL A 275 22.71 17.47 41.12
CA VAL A 275 23.95 17.02 40.50
C VAL A 275 23.94 17.45 39.04
N ASN A 276 24.97 18.18 38.63
CA ASN A 276 25.20 18.55 37.24
C ASN A 276 26.20 17.59 36.58
N ARG A 277 26.26 17.62 35.25
CA ARG A 277 27.29 16.89 34.50
C ARG A 277 28.70 17.31 34.93
N GLY A 278 29.59 16.34 35.15
CA GLY A 278 30.97 16.57 35.60
C GLY A 278 31.12 16.49 37.12
N ASP A 279 30.02 16.61 37.85
CA ASP A 279 30.02 16.51 39.31
C ASP A 279 30.21 15.06 39.75
N SER A 280 30.64 14.92 40.99
CA SER A 280 30.67 13.64 41.69
C SER A 280 29.80 13.71 42.93
N PHE A 281 29.22 12.57 43.30
CA PHE A 281 28.32 12.46 44.44
C PHE A 281 28.42 11.07 45.04
N THR A 282 28.04 10.98 46.32
CA THR A 282 28.05 9.71 47.05
C THR A 282 26.62 9.25 47.25
N VAL A 283 26.38 7.98 46.97
CA VAL A 283 25.12 7.30 47.24
C VAL A 283 25.35 6.30 48.36
N THR A 284 24.54 6.36 49.41
CA THR A 284 24.60 5.45 50.56
C THR A 284 23.36 4.56 50.56
N ASN A 285 23.54 3.24 50.68
CA ASN A 285 22.43 2.30 50.76
C ASN A 285 21.89 2.17 52.20
N THR A 286 20.84 1.37 52.37
CA THR A 286 20.21 1.12 53.68
C THR A 286 21.11 0.42 54.70
N ARG A 287 22.19 -0.23 54.25
CA ARG A 287 23.19 -0.92 55.08
C ARG A 287 24.37 -0.01 55.47
N GLY A 288 24.36 1.26 55.08
CA GLY A 288 25.43 2.22 55.35
C GLY A 288 26.65 2.10 54.42
N HIS A 289 26.60 1.22 53.42
CA HIS A 289 27.64 1.17 52.38
C HIS A 289 27.47 2.35 51.44
N HIS A 290 28.58 2.88 50.93
CA HIS A 290 28.56 4.02 50.00
C HIS A 290 29.28 3.72 48.70
N VAL A 291 28.80 4.32 47.61
CA VAL A 291 29.42 4.31 46.28
C VAL A 291 29.63 5.74 45.83
N HIS A 292 30.81 6.03 45.30
CA HIS A 292 31.13 7.33 44.72
C HIS A 292 30.90 7.29 43.21
N ILE A 293 30.03 8.17 42.71
CA ILE A 293 29.61 8.21 41.30
C ILE A 293 30.07 9.52 40.66
N ARG A 294 30.69 9.44 39.48
CA ARG A 294 31.11 10.59 38.66
C ARG A 294 30.42 10.58 37.29
N LEU A 295 29.85 11.70 36.86
CA LEU A 295 29.04 11.87 35.63
C LEU A 295 29.74 12.68 34.53
#